data_AF-A0A352VLI9-F1
#
_entry.id   AF-A0A352VLI9-F1
#
_cell.length_a   1.000
_cell.length_b   1.000
_cell.length_c   1.000
_cell.angle_alpha   90.00
_cell.angle_beta   90.00
_cell.angle_gamma   90.00
#
_symmetry.space_group_name_H-M   'P 1'
#
loop_
_entity.id
_entity.type
_entity.pdbx_description
1 polymer ?
#
loop_
_entity_poly.entity_id
_entity_poly.type
_entity_poly.pdbx_seq_one_letter_code
_entity_poly.pdbx_strand_id
1 'polypeptide(L)'
;ATGVAADWVTEENASEKFGIPPSQVVDYLALVGDSSDNIPGARGVGPKTALALLEQHGDIEALIVNAESLKPPRASKSLQENAEAVRLSKRLVTIMTDLDV
;
A
#
# COMPACT_ATOMS: atom_id res chain seq x y z
N ALA A 1 18.21 20.89 28.32
CA ALA A 1 18.01 20.38 26.96
C ALA A 1 17.02 19.22 27.02
N THR A 2 15.74 19.49 26.78
CA THR A 2 14.71 18.45 26.70
C THR A 2 14.70 17.93 25.26
N GLY A 3 15.64 17.03 24.94
CA GLY A 3 15.64 16.33 23.67
C GLY A 3 14.69 15.13 23.77
N VAL A 4 13.70 15.06 22.87
CA VAL A 4 12.95 13.82 22.66
C VAL A 4 13.93 12.80 22.09
N ALA A 5 14.07 11.64 22.73
CA ALA A 5 14.88 10.55 22.18
C ALA A 5 14.28 10.10 20.84
N ALA A 6 15.14 9.88 19.84
CA ALA A 6 14.70 9.42 18.53
C ALA A 6 14.08 8.02 18.63
N ASP A 7 12.92 7.85 17.99
CA ASP A 7 12.29 6.55 17.77
C ASP A 7 12.75 6.00 16.42
N TRP A 8 13.52 4.91 16.43
CA TRP A 8 14.12 4.32 15.23
C TRP A 8 13.23 3.20 14.68
N VAL A 9 12.94 3.29 13.39
CA VAL A 9 12.23 2.23 12.65
C VAL A 9 13.24 1.49 11.77
N THR A 10 13.37 0.19 11.99
CA THR A 10 14.24 -0.75 11.26
C THR A 10 13.39 -1.78 10.54
N GLU A 11 14.02 -2.63 9.72
CA GLU A 11 13.30 -3.74 9.07
C GLU A 11 12.64 -4.70 10.08
N GLU A 12 13.27 -4.88 11.25
CA GLU A 12 12.80 -5.79 12.29
C GLU A 12 11.53 -5.29 13.00
N ASN A 13 11.40 -3.98 13.23
CA ASN A 13 10.30 -3.40 14.01
C ASN A 13 9.27 -2.61 13.17
N ALA A 14 9.53 -2.39 11.88
CA ALA A 14 8.63 -1.64 11.00
C ALA A 14 7.23 -2.25 10.93
N SER A 15 7.13 -3.57 10.92
CA SER A 15 5.85 -4.28 10.86
C SER A 15 5.01 -4.07 12.12
N GLU A 16 5.62 -3.85 13.29
CA GLU A 16 4.90 -3.53 14.54
C GLU A 16 4.23 -2.16 14.45
N LYS A 17 4.86 -1.23 13.74
CA LYS A 17 4.37 0.14 13.57
C LYS A 17 3.32 0.26 12.46
N PHE A 18 3.50 -0.47 11.36
CA PHE A 18 2.68 -0.32 10.14
C PHE A 18 1.71 -1.50 9.90
N GLY A 19 1.84 -2.60 10.63
CA GLY A 19 1.05 -3.81 10.44
C GLY A 19 1.41 -4.59 9.17
N ILE A 20 2.46 -4.18 8.45
CA ILE A 20 2.89 -4.76 7.19
C ILE A 20 4.42 -4.76 7.09
N PRO A 21 5.06 -5.77 6.48
CA PRO A 21 6.50 -5.73 6.26
C PRO A 21 6.92 -4.54 5.38
N PRO A 22 8.14 -3.99 5.57
CA PRO A 22 8.69 -2.90 4.76
C PRO A 22 8.57 -3.14 3.24
N SER A 23 8.77 -4.38 2.81
CA SER A 23 8.71 -4.79 1.41
C SER A 23 7.35 -4.59 0.73
N GLN A 24 6.27 -4.42 1.50
CA GLN A 24 4.91 -4.25 0.98
C GLN A 24 4.32 -2.85 1.25
N VAL A 25 5.10 -1.93 1.85
CA VAL A 25 4.60 -0.56 2.17
C VAL A 25 4.12 0.17 0.92
N VAL A 26 4.84 0.02 -0.19
CA VAL A 26 4.47 0.62 -1.48
C VAL A 26 3.11 0.10 -1.96
N ASP A 27 2.89 -1.22 -1.93
CA ASP A 27 1.61 -1.82 -2.32
C ASP A 27 0.47 -1.44 -1.36
N TYR A 28 0.77 -1.31 -0.07
CA TYR A 28 -0.19 -0.85 0.94
C TYR A 28 -0.64 0.60 0.68
N LEU A 29 0.30 1.51 0.48
CA LEU A 29 -0.02 2.91 0.17
C LEU A 29 -0.72 3.04 -1.19
N ALA A 30 -0.40 2.19 -2.16
CA ALA A 30 -1.13 2.15 -3.43
C ALA A 30 -2.61 1.76 -3.28
N LEU A 31 -2.95 0.93 -2.28
CA LEU A 31 -4.34 0.57 -1.98
C LEU A 31 -5.05 1.61 -1.11
N VAL A 32 -4.41 2.06 -0.04
CA VAL A 32 -5.05 2.95 0.95
C VAL A 32 -5.07 4.40 0.50
N GLY A 33 -4.08 4.80 -0.31
CA GLY A 33 -3.79 6.18 -0.64
C GLY A 33 -2.91 6.87 0.40
N ASP A 34 -2.54 8.09 0.09
CA ASP A 34 -1.78 9.00 0.94
C ASP A 34 -2.44 10.38 0.87
N SER A 35 -3.11 10.78 1.95
CA SER A 35 -3.81 12.06 2.01
C SER A 35 -2.88 13.26 2.05
N SER A 36 -1.65 13.09 2.54
CA SER A 36 -0.67 14.18 2.59
C SER A 36 -0.17 14.54 1.20
N ASP A 37 -0.01 13.52 0.34
CA ASP A 37 0.49 13.65 -1.03
C ASP A 37 -0.61 13.58 -2.11
N ASN A 38 -1.88 13.66 -1.72
CA ASN A 38 -3.05 13.56 -2.60
C ASN A 38 -3.08 12.28 -3.46
N ILE A 39 -2.54 11.17 -2.96
CA ILE A 39 -2.61 9.87 -3.62
C ILE A 39 -3.96 9.23 -3.25
N PRO A 40 -4.85 8.96 -4.24
CA PRO A 40 -6.22 8.54 -3.95
C PRO A 40 -6.34 7.06 -3.53
N GLY A 41 -5.42 6.20 -3.97
CA GLY A 41 -5.47 4.76 -3.74
C GLY A 41 -6.65 4.05 -4.42
N ALA A 42 -6.96 2.84 -3.95
CA ALA A 42 -8.09 2.03 -4.41
C ALA A 42 -9.38 2.44 -3.67
N ARG A 43 -10.33 3.05 -4.39
CA ARG A 43 -11.56 3.59 -3.80
C ARG A 43 -12.33 2.54 -2.99
N GLY A 44 -12.50 2.76 -1.69
CA GLY A 44 -13.24 1.84 -0.81
C GLY A 44 -12.42 0.66 -0.28
N VAL A 45 -11.11 0.65 -0.49
CA VAL A 45 -10.17 -0.23 0.19
C VAL A 45 -9.47 0.58 1.29
N GLY A 46 -9.80 0.30 2.55
CA GLY A 46 -9.16 0.94 3.70
C GLY A 46 -8.02 0.10 4.30
N PRO A 47 -7.31 0.61 5.32
CA PRO A 47 -6.16 -0.04 5.95
C PRO A 47 -6.34 -1.53 6.25
N LYS A 48 -7.42 -1.90 6.95
CA LYS A 48 -7.70 -3.29 7.33
C LYS A 48 -7.87 -4.22 6.14
N THR A 49 -8.57 -3.74 5.10
CA THR A 49 -8.80 -4.52 3.88
C THR A 49 -7.51 -4.65 3.08
N ALA A 50 -6.73 -3.57 2.97
CA ALA A 50 -5.44 -3.58 2.29
C ALA A 50 -4.48 -4.60 2.92
N LEU A 51 -4.35 -4.60 4.25
CA LEU A 51 -3.53 -5.57 4.98
C LEU A 51 -3.95 -7.01 4.69
N ALA A 52 -5.24 -7.33 4.85
CA ALA A 52 -5.75 -8.68 4.62
C ALA A 52 -5.58 -9.15 3.16
N LEU A 53 -5.72 -8.23 2.20
CA LEU A 53 -5.52 -8.51 0.79
C LEU A 53 -4.04 -8.77 0.47
N LEU A 54 -3.13 -7.95 1.01
CA LEU A 54 -1.69 -8.10 0.77
C LEU A 54 -1.10 -9.30 1.50
N GLU A 55 -1.64 -9.66 2.66
CA GLU A 55 -1.29 -10.91 3.36
C GLU A 55 -1.67 -12.14 2.51
N GLN A 56 -2.82 -12.09 1.82
CA GLN A 56 -3.32 -13.23 1.03
C GLN A 56 -2.74 -13.31 -0.38
N HIS A 57 -2.47 -12.17 -1.02
CA HIS A 57 -2.13 -12.10 -2.44
C HIS A 57 -0.74 -11.54 -2.73
N GLY A 58 -0.06 -10.96 -1.74
CA GLY A 58 1.31 -10.47 -1.87
C GLY A 58 1.42 -9.04 -2.38
N ASP A 59 0.96 -8.75 -3.60
CA ASP A 59 1.18 -7.44 -4.23
C ASP A 59 -0.01 -6.94 -5.06
N ILE A 60 0.08 -5.68 -5.52
CA ILE A 60 -0.95 -5.04 -6.35
C ILE A 60 -1.25 -5.80 -7.65
N GLU A 61 -0.24 -6.36 -8.33
CA GLU A 61 -0.46 -7.02 -9.62
C GLU A 61 -1.19 -8.34 -9.42
N ALA A 62 -0.81 -9.12 -8.40
CA ALA A 62 -1.53 -10.31 -8.00
C ALA A 62 -2.99 -10.00 -7.61
N LEU A 63 -3.23 -8.88 -6.91
CA LEU A 63 -4.58 -8.42 -6.57
C LEU A 63 -5.40 -8.04 -7.79
N ILE A 64 -4.82 -7.32 -8.76
CA ILE A 64 -5.51 -6.92 -10.00
C ILE A 64 -5.83 -8.16 -10.84
N VAL A 65 -4.89 -9.09 -11.00
CA VAL A 65 -5.10 -10.34 -11.75
C VAL A 65 -6.21 -11.17 -11.13
N ASN A 66 -6.31 -11.21 -9.80
CA ASN A 66 -7.32 -11.99 -9.09
C ASN A 66 -8.58 -11.19 -8.71
N ALA A 67 -8.74 -9.97 -9.23
CA ALA A 67 -9.72 -8.99 -8.75
C ALA A 67 -11.15 -9.55 -8.68
N GLU A 68 -11.57 -10.38 -9.63
CA GLU A 68 -12.90 -10.99 -9.68
C GLU A 68 -13.22 -11.89 -8.48
N SER A 69 -12.21 -12.54 -7.91
CA SER A 69 -12.37 -13.48 -6.80
C SER A 69 -12.18 -12.85 -5.41
N LEU A 70 -11.75 -11.58 -5.35
CA LEU A 70 -11.39 -10.95 -4.09
C LEU A 70 -12.59 -10.78 -3.16
N LYS A 71 -12.32 -10.94 -1.87
CA LYS A 71 -13.25 -10.57 -0.80
C LYS A 71 -12.65 -9.43 0.01
N PRO A 72 -13.44 -8.43 0.40
CA PRO A 72 -14.89 -8.29 0.17
C PRO A 72 -15.26 -7.86 -1.26
N PRO A 73 -16.52 -8.06 -1.71
CA PRO A 73 -16.97 -7.67 -3.06
C PRO A 73 -16.71 -6.20 -3.42
N ARG A 74 -16.67 -5.30 -2.43
CA ARG A 74 -16.34 -3.89 -2.65
C ARG A 74 -14.89 -3.70 -3.09
N ALA A 75 -13.94 -4.47 -2.55
CA ALA A 75 -12.55 -4.42 -2.96
C ALA A 75 -12.36 -5.04 -4.35
N SER A 76 -13.03 -6.16 -4.61
CA SER A 76 -13.11 -6.78 -5.94
C SER A 76 -13.57 -5.78 -7.01
N LYS A 77 -14.73 -5.13 -6.79
CA LYS A 77 -15.26 -4.12 -7.69
C LYS A 77 -14.31 -2.93 -7.85
N SER A 78 -13.73 -2.45 -6.74
CA SER A 78 -12.79 -1.32 -6.76
C SER A 78 -11.59 -1.59 -7.67
N LEU A 79 -10.96 -2.76 -7.53
CA LEU A 79 -9.77 -3.12 -8.30
C LEU A 79 -10.10 -3.43 -9.76
N GLN A 80 -11.27 -4.00 -10.05
CA GLN A 80 -11.74 -4.17 -11.43
C GLN A 80 -11.95 -2.82 -12.15
N GLU A 81 -12.55 -1.85 -11.45
CA GLU A 81 -12.89 -0.54 -12.05
C GLU A 81 -11.71 0.45 -12.08
N ASN A 82 -10.72 0.28 -11.21
CA ASN A 82 -9.68 1.29 -10.96
C ASN A 82 -8.24 0.76 -11.06
N ALA A 83 -8.01 -0.41 -11.68
CA ALA A 83 -6.69 -1.05 -11.77
C ALA A 83 -5.57 -0.08 -12.21
N GLU A 84 -5.80 0.71 -13.27
CA GLU A 84 -4.80 1.67 -13.77
C GLU A 84 -4.52 2.82 -12.79
N ALA A 85 -5.54 3.29 -12.08
CA ALA A 85 -5.37 4.33 -11.06
C ALA A 85 -4.58 3.81 -9.85
N VAL A 86 -4.78 2.53 -9.48
CA VAL A 86 -4.02 1.87 -8.42
C VAL A 86 -2.57 1.64 -8.86
N ARG A 87 -2.32 1.23 -10.10
CA ARG A 87 -0.96 1.16 -10.66
C ARG A 87 -0.27 2.52 -10.69
N LEU A 88 -0.99 3.58 -11.06
CA LEU A 88 -0.48 4.94 -10.99
C LEU A 88 -0.13 5.33 -9.55
N SER A 89 -1.03 5.06 -8.60
CA SER A 89 -0.80 5.31 -7.17
C SER A 89 0.47 4.59 -6.70
N LYS A 90 0.64 3.31 -7.06
CA LYS A 90 1.86 2.52 -6.79
C LYS A 90 3.12 3.22 -7.30
N ARG A 91 3.12 3.68 -8.56
CA ARG A 91 4.27 4.41 -9.12
C ARG A 91 4.56 5.69 -8.35
N LEU A 92 3.53 6.45 -7.98
CA LEU A 92 3.69 7.74 -7.29
C LEU A 92 4.27 7.59 -5.87
N VAL A 93 3.90 6.53 -5.16
CA VAL A 93 4.44 6.25 -3.81
C VAL A 93 5.77 5.48 -3.83
N THR A 94 6.23 5.05 -5.00
CA THR A 94 7.52 4.35 -5.14
C THR A 94 8.64 5.38 -5.22
N ILE A 95 9.59 5.31 -4.29
CA ILE A 95 10.81 6.11 -4.35
C ILE A 95 11.66 5.63 -5.53
N MET A 96 12.03 6.54 -6.41
CA MET A 96 12.94 6.28 -7.51
C MET A 96 14.38 6.27 -7.01
N THR A 97 15.04 5.12 -7.07
CA THR A 97 16.37 4.89 -6.47
C THR A 97 17.50 4.79 -7.51
N ASP A 98 17.17 4.97 -8.79
CA ASP A 98 18.04 4.82 -9.95
C ASP A 98 18.25 6.13 -10.71
N LEU A 99 18.18 7.27 -10.00
CA LEU A 99 18.49 8.58 -10.56
C LEU A 99 19.99 8.68 -10.91
N ASP A 100 20.26 9.17 -12.11
CA ASP A 100 21.60 9.62 -12.51
C ASP A 100 21.83 11.02 -11.90
N VAL A 101 22.60 11.08 -10.80
CA VAL A 101 22.84 12.28 -9.97
C VAL A 101 24.28 12.77 -10.02
#